data_AF-A0A645GK78-F1
#
_entry.id   AF-A0A645GK78-F1
#
_cell.length_a   1.000
_cell.length_b   1.000
_cell.length_c   1.000
_cell.angle_alpha   90.00
_cell.angle_beta   90.00
_cell.angle_gamma   90.00
#
_symmetry.space_group_name_H-M   'P 1'
#
loop_
_entity.id
_entity.type
_entity.pdbx_description
1 polymer ?
#
loop_
_entity_poly.entity_id
_entity_poly.type
_entity_poly.pdbx_seq_one_letter_code
_entity_poly.pdbx_strand_id
1 'polypeptide(L)'
;MSRNSNLIFLNNLFANAGPGTEQLYWECANHAIATESSGGNPWGAATCRNKFTDMATPLESRFYHETSEASFKMRLTRAQANEICQKLMEKYEKLIPVDNYGKHIQEVYDMDKLAPRQEYLDQYERMRDELNKLGVEFAY
;
A
#
# COMPACT_ATOMS: atom_id res chain seq x y z
N MET A 1 12.12 2.32 -18.48
CA MET A 1 11.91 3.66 -19.08
C MET A 1 12.75 4.72 -18.38
N SER A 2 12.71 4.80 -17.05
CA SER A 2 13.51 5.73 -16.22
C SER A 2 14.99 5.85 -16.57
N ARG A 3 15.66 4.78 -17.01
CA ARG A 3 17.07 4.83 -17.45
C ARG A 3 17.32 5.50 -18.81
N ASN A 4 16.30 5.56 -19.67
CA ASN A 4 16.44 5.89 -21.09
C ASN A 4 15.62 7.14 -21.50
N SER A 5 14.87 7.74 -20.58
CA SER A 5 14.12 8.98 -20.81
C SER A 5 13.94 9.78 -19.52
N ASN A 6 13.67 11.08 -19.65
CA ASN A 6 13.37 11.99 -18.54
C ASN A 6 11.86 12.18 -18.33
N LEU A 7 11.05 11.20 -18.73
CA LEU A 7 9.60 11.28 -18.61
C LEU A 7 9.16 10.95 -17.19
N ILE A 8 8.15 11.68 -16.70
CA ILE A 8 7.43 11.35 -15.48
C ILE A 8 6.45 10.22 -15.81
N PHE A 9 6.59 9.08 -15.14
CA PHE A 9 5.75 7.90 -15.31
C PHE A 9 4.99 7.60 -14.02
N LEU A 10 3.74 8.04 -13.98
CA LEU A 10 2.84 7.75 -12.87
C LEU A 10 2.43 6.28 -12.90
N ASN A 11 2.59 5.59 -11.76
CA ASN A 11 2.11 4.23 -11.58
C ASN A 11 1.02 4.20 -10.50
N ASN A 12 -0.14 3.65 -10.86
CA ASN A 12 -1.31 3.59 -10.00
C ASN A 12 -1.65 2.13 -9.66
N LEU A 13 -1.73 1.82 -8.36
CA LEU A 13 -2.17 0.52 -7.90
C LEU A 13 -3.68 0.38 -8.05
N PHE A 14 -4.13 -0.73 -8.62
CA PHE A 14 -5.52 -1.20 -8.52
C PHE A 14 -5.53 -2.43 -7.62
N ALA A 15 -5.74 -2.20 -6.33
CA ALA A 15 -5.77 -3.27 -5.34
C ALA A 15 -7.02 -4.13 -5.53
N ASN A 16 -6.88 -5.43 -5.29
CA ASN A 16 -8.00 -6.34 -5.23
C ASN A 16 -8.85 -6.05 -3.99
N ALA A 17 -8.19 -5.81 -2.85
CA ALA A 17 -8.85 -5.65 -1.58
C ALA A 17 -9.30 -4.20 -1.29
N GLY A 18 -10.12 -4.05 -0.25
CA GLY A 18 -10.61 -2.76 0.21
C GLY A 18 -10.30 -2.42 1.66
N PRO A 19 -10.86 -1.30 2.15
CA PRO A 19 -10.55 -0.76 3.46
C PRO A 19 -10.88 -1.73 4.59
N GLY A 20 -10.13 -1.65 5.68
CA GLY A 20 -10.28 -2.57 6.81
C GLY A 20 -9.70 -3.97 6.58
N THR A 21 -9.09 -4.25 5.43
CA THR A 21 -8.41 -5.53 5.16
C THR A 21 -6.90 -5.39 5.28
N GLU A 22 -6.24 -6.43 5.79
CA GLU A 22 -4.77 -6.47 5.81
C GLU A 22 -4.20 -6.66 4.38
N GLN A 23 -4.96 -7.34 3.52
CA GLN A 23 -4.64 -7.55 2.11
C GLN A 23 -4.35 -6.24 1.38
N LEU A 24 -5.18 -5.22 1.58
CA LEU A 24 -4.99 -3.92 0.96
C LEU A 24 -3.62 -3.34 1.28
N TYR A 25 -3.17 -3.46 2.54
CA TYR A 25 -1.88 -2.93 2.95
C TYR A 25 -0.71 -3.73 2.37
N TRP A 26 -0.81 -5.06 2.26
CA TRP A 26 0.23 -5.85 1.56
C TRP A 26 0.31 -5.52 0.07
N GLU A 27 -0.83 -5.36 -0.61
CA GLU A 27 -0.88 -4.93 -2.01
C GLU A 27 -0.27 -3.53 -2.20
N CYS A 28 -0.61 -2.59 -1.32
CA CYS A 28 -0.04 -1.24 -1.30
C CYS A 28 1.47 -1.26 -1.11
N ALA A 29 1.96 -1.99 -0.11
CA ALA A 29 3.39 -2.06 0.18
C ALA A 29 4.18 -2.63 -0.99
N ASN A 30 3.70 -3.76 -1.53
CA ASN A 30 4.39 -4.45 -2.61
C ASN A 30 4.51 -3.56 -3.84
N HIS A 31 3.40 -2.90 -4.21
CA HIS A 31 3.39 -1.97 -5.34
C HIS A 31 4.27 -0.73 -5.10
N ALA A 32 4.24 -0.14 -3.91
CA ALA A 32 5.04 1.02 -3.57
C ALA A 32 6.55 0.72 -3.67
N ILE A 33 7.00 -0.38 -3.08
CA ILE A 33 8.41 -0.81 -3.09
C ILE A 33 8.87 -1.12 -4.51
N ALA A 34 8.06 -1.85 -5.28
CA ALA A 34 8.37 -2.19 -6.68
C ALA A 34 8.42 -0.93 -7.57
N THR A 35 7.48 0.01 -7.37
CA THR A 35 7.44 1.27 -8.13
C THR A 35 8.67 2.11 -7.84
N GLU A 36 9.02 2.31 -6.57
CA GLU A 36 10.14 3.16 -6.22
C GLU A 36 11.48 2.58 -6.67
N SER A 37 11.73 1.29 -6.40
CA SER A 37 13.00 0.64 -6.78
C SER A 37 13.21 0.49 -8.29
N SER A 38 12.14 0.58 -9.10
CA SER A 38 12.20 0.60 -10.56
C SER A 38 12.33 2.01 -11.16
N GLY A 39 12.24 3.05 -10.33
CA GLY A 39 12.29 4.46 -10.72
C GLY A 39 10.99 4.97 -11.35
N GLY A 40 9.84 4.40 -10.95
CA GLY A 40 8.52 4.92 -11.29
C GLY A 40 8.10 6.04 -10.34
N ASN A 41 7.08 6.81 -10.72
CA ASN A 41 6.54 7.88 -9.88
C ASN A 41 5.27 7.39 -9.16
N PRO A 42 5.28 7.30 -7.82
CA PRO A 42 4.12 6.82 -7.05
C PRO A 42 2.92 7.75 -7.20
N TRP A 43 1.75 7.19 -7.53
CA TRP A 43 0.48 7.93 -7.51
C TRP A 43 -0.34 7.60 -6.26
N GLY A 44 -0.54 6.32 -5.94
CA GLY A 44 -1.35 5.89 -4.81
C GLY A 44 -2.02 4.55 -5.07
N ALA A 45 -3.13 4.31 -4.36
CA ALA A 45 -3.90 3.09 -4.44
C ALA A 45 -5.38 3.36 -4.72
N ALA A 46 -5.93 2.65 -5.71
CA ALA A 46 -7.35 2.51 -5.94
C ALA A 46 -7.79 1.12 -5.43
N THR A 47 -8.59 1.13 -4.37
CA THR A 47 -9.12 -0.05 -3.67
C THR A 47 -10.24 -0.73 -4.44
N CYS A 48 -10.51 -2.00 -4.12
CA CYS A 48 -11.61 -2.79 -4.68
C CYS A 48 -11.71 -2.71 -6.22
N ARG A 49 -10.54 -2.73 -6.89
CA ARG A 49 -10.40 -2.61 -8.35
C ARG A 49 -11.03 -1.31 -8.92
N ASN A 50 -11.21 -0.29 -8.09
CA ASN A 50 -11.88 0.98 -8.37
C ASN A 50 -13.33 0.82 -8.87
N LYS A 51 -14.06 -0.19 -8.38
CA LYS A 51 -15.41 -0.53 -8.88
C LYS A 51 -16.57 -0.04 -8.02
N PHE A 52 -16.32 0.30 -6.77
CA PHE A 52 -17.37 0.49 -5.77
C PHE A 52 -17.26 1.85 -5.10
N THR A 53 -18.40 2.51 -4.91
CA THR A 53 -18.51 3.79 -4.21
C THR A 53 -18.18 3.63 -2.74
N ASP A 54 -17.56 4.66 -2.16
CA ASP A 54 -17.24 4.74 -0.72
C ASP A 54 -16.31 3.64 -0.19
N MET A 55 -15.58 2.97 -1.08
CA MET A 55 -14.64 1.90 -0.72
C MET A 55 -13.19 2.37 -0.67
N ALA A 56 -12.92 3.66 -0.47
CA ALA A 56 -11.57 4.20 -0.37
C ALA A 56 -11.45 5.16 0.83
N THR A 57 -10.29 5.20 1.45
CA THR A 57 -9.97 6.03 2.61
C THR A 57 -8.61 6.72 2.49
N PRO A 58 -8.34 7.75 3.31
CA PRO A 58 -7.00 8.35 3.38
C PRO A 58 -5.89 7.42 3.89
N LEU A 59 -6.18 6.36 4.66
CA LEU A 59 -5.13 5.56 5.32
C LEU A 59 -4.32 4.71 4.34
N GLU A 60 -4.93 4.07 3.36
CA GLU A 60 -4.18 3.29 2.37
C GLU A 60 -3.28 4.17 1.50
N SER A 61 -3.71 5.39 1.18
CA SER A 61 -2.89 6.36 0.45
C SER A 61 -1.70 6.80 1.29
N ARG A 62 -1.92 7.11 2.58
CA ARG A 62 -0.84 7.42 3.51
C ARG A 62 0.15 6.27 3.61
N PHE A 63 -0.33 5.06 3.86
CA PHE A 63 0.50 3.87 3.99
C PHE A 63 1.35 3.61 2.74
N TYR A 64 0.74 3.74 1.56
CA TYR A 64 1.41 3.58 0.29
C TYR A 64 2.58 4.57 0.13
N HIS A 65 2.33 5.85 0.42
CA HIS A 65 3.36 6.89 0.29
C HIS A 65 4.45 6.77 1.35
N GLU A 66 4.10 6.48 2.60
CA GLU A 66 5.08 6.23 3.66
C GLU A 66 5.98 5.03 3.33
N THR A 67 5.41 3.96 2.75
CA THR A 67 6.19 2.80 2.30
C THR A 67 7.11 3.15 1.12
N SER A 68 6.63 3.95 0.17
CA SER A 68 7.45 4.44 -0.95
C SER A 68 8.59 5.33 -0.45
N GLU A 69 8.31 6.21 0.51
CA GLU A 69 9.32 7.10 1.12
C GLU A 69 10.35 6.30 1.91
N ALA A 70 9.91 5.31 2.69
CA ALA A 70 10.80 4.39 3.40
C ALA A 70 11.75 3.68 2.43
N SER A 71 11.22 3.08 1.36
CA SER A 71 11.99 2.45 0.30
C SER A 71 13.07 3.37 -0.28
N PHE A 72 12.70 4.63 -0.57
CA PHE A 72 13.62 5.65 -1.07
C PHE A 72 14.72 6.01 -0.05
N LYS A 73 14.34 6.32 1.20
CA LYS A 73 15.27 6.75 2.26
C LYS A 73 16.26 5.65 2.63
N MET A 74 15.80 4.40 2.68
CA MET A 74 16.64 3.23 2.90
C MET A 74 17.57 2.94 1.72
N ARG A 75 17.33 3.56 0.55
CA ARG A 75 18.06 3.30 -0.69
C ARG A 75 18.05 1.82 -1.07
N LEU A 76 16.88 1.19 -0.96
CA LEU A 76 16.74 -0.23 -1.28
C LEU A 76 17.28 -0.52 -2.69
N THR A 77 18.23 -1.45 -2.78
CA THR A 77 18.63 -1.98 -4.07
C THR A 77 17.49 -2.79 -4.68
N ARG A 78 17.48 -2.96 -6.00
CA ARG A 78 16.49 -3.80 -6.68
C ARG A 78 16.45 -5.24 -6.14
N ALA A 79 17.58 -5.77 -5.71
CA ALA A 79 17.66 -7.11 -5.13
C ALA A 79 16.96 -7.18 -3.77
N GLN A 80 17.22 -6.21 -2.87
CA GLN A 80 16.55 -6.12 -1.57
C GLN A 80 15.04 -5.86 -1.72
N ALA A 81 14.67 -4.92 -2.60
CA ALA A 81 13.28 -4.64 -2.91
C ALA A 81 12.57 -5.91 -3.43
N ASN A 82 13.19 -6.64 -4.36
CA ASN A 82 12.63 -7.90 -4.86
C ASN A 82 12.45 -8.94 -3.73
N GLU A 83 13.42 -9.10 -2.83
CA GLU A 83 13.27 -10.03 -1.69
C GLU A 83 12.07 -9.68 -0.81
N ILE A 84 11.89 -8.40 -0.47
CA ILE A 84 10.76 -7.92 0.32
C ILE A 84 9.43 -8.13 -0.44
N CYS A 85 9.40 -7.78 -1.72
CA CYS A 85 8.23 -7.98 -2.59
C CYS A 85 7.80 -9.45 -2.69
N GLN A 86 8.75 -10.39 -2.72
CA GLN A 86 8.44 -11.83 -2.71
C GLN A 86 7.81 -12.26 -1.38
N LYS A 87 8.39 -11.85 -0.24
CA LYS A 87 7.82 -12.12 1.10
C LYS A 87 6.42 -11.52 1.27
N LEU A 88 6.16 -10.37 0.67
CA LEU A 88 4.83 -9.76 0.64
C LEU A 88 3.87 -10.57 -0.24
N MET A 89 4.31 -10.99 -1.43
CA MET A 89 3.50 -11.79 -2.35
C MET A 89 3.00 -13.08 -1.68
N GLU A 90 3.87 -13.77 -0.91
CA GLU A 90 3.51 -14.96 -0.14
C GLU A 90 2.30 -14.75 0.80
N LYS A 91 2.08 -13.51 1.27
CA LYS A 91 0.97 -13.19 2.20
C LYS A 91 -0.39 -13.08 1.51
N TYR A 92 -0.44 -12.65 0.25
CA TYR A 92 -1.70 -12.31 -0.40
C TYR A 92 -1.93 -12.92 -1.79
N GLU A 93 -0.96 -13.60 -2.39
CA GLU A 93 -1.09 -14.16 -3.75
C GLU A 93 -2.32 -15.06 -3.90
N LYS A 94 -2.56 -15.91 -2.89
CA LYS A 94 -3.73 -16.82 -2.85
C LYS A 94 -5.07 -16.08 -2.70
N LEU A 95 -5.04 -14.82 -2.27
CA LEU A 95 -6.22 -13.98 -2.09
C LEU A 95 -6.54 -13.15 -3.34
N ILE A 96 -5.66 -13.09 -4.33
CA ILE A 96 -5.89 -12.38 -5.61
C ILE A 96 -7.20 -12.83 -6.32
N PRO A 97 -7.51 -14.13 -6.44
CA PRO A 97 -8.74 -14.56 -7.11
C PRO A 97 -10.00 -14.41 -6.23
N VAL A 98 -9.83 -14.05 -4.95
CA VAL A 98 -10.94 -13.94 -3.99
C VAL A 98 -11.31 -12.49 -3.84
N ASP A 99 -12.60 -12.18 -3.98
CA ASP A 99 -13.11 -10.84 -3.73
C ASP A 99 -13.05 -10.53 -2.23
N ASN A 100 -12.27 -9.51 -1.86
CA ASN A 100 -12.05 -9.11 -0.47
C ASN A 100 -12.28 -7.60 -0.29
N TYR A 101 -13.53 -7.17 -0.41
CA TYR A 101 -13.85 -5.75 -0.49
C TYR A 101 -13.75 -5.01 0.84
N GLY A 102 -13.74 -5.69 1.99
CA GLY A 102 -13.59 -5.02 3.27
C GLY A 102 -14.81 -4.17 3.64
N LYS A 103 -14.57 -2.94 4.11
CA LYS A 103 -15.57 -2.04 4.69
C LYS A 103 -15.66 -0.72 3.93
N HIS A 104 -16.82 -0.08 3.94
CA HIS A 104 -17.00 1.28 3.45
C HIS A 104 -16.32 2.30 4.37
N ILE A 105 -15.97 3.48 3.85
CA ILE A 105 -15.33 4.55 4.63
C ILE A 105 -16.14 4.92 5.88
N GLN A 106 -17.47 4.93 5.80
CA GLN A 106 -18.34 5.28 6.93
C GLN A 106 -18.25 4.28 8.10
N GLU A 107 -17.84 3.05 7.82
CA GLU A 107 -17.69 2.00 8.82
C GLU A 107 -16.34 2.08 9.55
N VAL A 108 -15.32 2.65 8.89
CA VAL A 108 -13.95 2.73 9.43
C VAL A 108 -13.52 4.15 9.81
N TYR A 109 -14.29 5.17 9.44
CA TYR A 109 -14.10 6.57 9.83
C TYR A 109 -15.27 7.11 10.67
N ASP A 110 -14.95 8.05 11.54
CA ASP A 110 -15.90 9.02 12.10
C ASP A 110 -16.06 10.13 11.06
N MET A 111 -17.17 10.12 10.32
CA MET A 111 -17.39 11.02 9.18
C MET A 111 -17.65 12.48 9.61
N ASP A 112 -18.08 12.71 10.85
CA ASP A 112 -18.25 14.07 11.37
C ASP A 112 -16.90 14.70 11.70
N LYS A 113 -15.95 13.91 12.20
CA LYS A 113 -14.59 14.36 12.54
C LYS A 113 -13.58 14.16 11.43
N LEU A 114 -13.94 13.44 10.36
CA LEU A 114 -13.05 13.00 9.28
C LEU A 114 -11.80 12.29 9.81
N ALA A 115 -11.96 11.45 10.84
CA ALA A 115 -10.87 10.75 11.51
C ALA A 115 -11.08 9.23 11.45
N PRO A 116 -10.02 8.42 11.29
CA PRO A 116 -10.14 6.97 11.34
C PRO A 116 -10.58 6.55 12.75
N ARG A 117 -11.44 5.55 12.81
CA ARG A 117 -11.79 4.89 14.07
C ARG A 117 -10.57 4.16 14.62
N GLN A 118 -10.47 4.05 15.94
CA GLN A 118 -9.30 3.49 16.61
C GLN A 118 -8.92 2.10 16.10
N GLU A 119 -9.89 1.20 15.91
CA GLU A 119 -9.65 -0.15 15.37
C GLU A 119 -8.94 -0.13 14.01
N TYR A 120 -9.30 0.82 13.14
CA TYR A 120 -8.70 0.93 11.82
C TYR A 120 -7.30 1.55 11.87
N LEU A 121 -7.10 2.51 12.78
CA LEU A 121 -5.77 3.07 13.06
C LEU A 121 -4.84 2.01 13.69
N ASP A 122 -5.37 1.18 14.59
CA ASP A 122 -4.60 0.07 15.19
C ASP A 122 -4.20 -0.96 14.12
N GLN A 123 -5.07 -1.23 13.15
CA GLN A 123 -4.72 -2.07 11.99
C GLN A 123 -3.59 -1.43 11.19
N TYR A 124 -3.67 -0.14 10.90
CA TYR A 124 -2.63 0.59 10.20
C TYR A 124 -1.26 0.46 10.88
N GLU A 125 -1.18 0.70 12.19
CA GLU A 125 0.07 0.58 12.94
C GLU A 125 0.59 -0.88 12.95
N ARG A 126 -0.29 -1.87 13.13
CA ARG A 126 0.09 -3.28 13.02
C ARG A 126 0.69 -3.62 11.65
N MET A 127 0.14 -3.05 10.57
CA MET A 127 0.67 -3.28 9.22
C MET A 127 2.03 -2.64 9.01
N ARG A 128 2.29 -1.48 9.63
CA ARG A 128 3.62 -0.85 9.64
C ARG A 128 4.62 -1.72 10.39
N ASP A 129 4.24 -2.28 11.54
CA ASP A 129 5.07 -3.21 12.30
C ASP A 129 5.39 -4.49 11.51
N GLU A 130 4.41 -5.05 10.79
CA GLU A 130 4.64 -6.20 9.92
C GLU A 130 5.65 -5.89 8.81
N LEU A 131 5.61 -4.68 8.22
CA LEU A 131 6.59 -4.24 7.24
C LEU A 131 7.97 -3.96 7.84
N ASN A 132 8.03 -3.39 9.04
CA ASN A 132 9.29 -3.23 9.79
C ASN A 132 9.98 -4.59 10.00
N LYS A 133 9.22 -5.64 10.35
CA LYS A 133 9.75 -7.02 10.47
C LYS A 133 10.29 -7.59 9.15
N LEU A 134 9.80 -7.11 8.02
CA LEU A 134 10.29 -7.47 6.68
C LEU A 134 11.48 -6.61 6.22
N GLY A 135 11.91 -5.64 7.03
CA GLY A 135 13.05 -4.77 6.74
C GLY A 135 12.67 -3.47 6.02
N VAL A 136 11.45 -2.97 6.18
CA VAL A 136 11.03 -1.64 5.71
C VAL A 136 10.93 -0.70 6.90
N GLU A 137 11.88 0.21 7.04
CA GLU A 137 11.98 1.16 8.15
C GLU A 137 11.23 2.47 7.82
N PHE A 138 10.12 2.70 8.52
CA PHE A 138 9.33 3.92 8.38
C PHE A 138 10.05 5.14 8.96
N ALA A 139 9.91 6.29 8.30
CA ALA A 139 10.64 7.51 8.66
C ALA A 139 10.09 8.24 9.90
N TYR A 140 8.79 8.09 10.18
CA TYR A 140 8.03 8.65 11.30
C TYR A 140 6.86 7.73 11.56
#